data_AF-A0A918INS3-F1
#
_entry.id   AF-A0A918INS3-F1
#
_cell.length_a   1.000
_cell.length_b   1.000
_cell.length_c   1.000
_cell.angle_alpha   90.00
_cell.angle_beta   90.00
_cell.angle_gamma   90.00
#
_symmetry.space_group_name_H-M   'P 1'
#
loop_
_entity.id
_entity.type
_entity.pdbx_description
1 polymer ?
#
loop_
_entity_poly.entity_id
_entity_poly.type
_entity_poly.pdbx_seq_one_letter_code
_entity_poly.pdbx_strand_id
1 'polypeptide(L)'
;MPVVSRLTHLVLVLAGLAAVSTAAADEVRLTADLPEARFSLNGQDFVIRRPTDPTSKLSGEFTKTARACPPFCIQPMVPITGVTPVAELEVIRFLQDRVAGGQGALIDARLPEWFAKGSIPGAVNLPFATLSAENPFRNDILVALGARPLGGSNFDFSAALELVLFCNGAWSDQSLRAIDALVALGYPVDRLHWYRGGMQDWQMLGLTVARDQSLAQAGGGAP
;
A
#
# COMPACT_ATOMS: atom_id res chain seq x y z
N MET A 1 55.59 -12.59 70.76
CA MET A 1 56.24 -12.25 69.47
C MET A 1 55.35 -12.77 68.36
N PRO A 2 54.97 -11.96 67.36
CA PRO A 2 53.75 -12.14 66.59
C PRO A 2 53.94 -13.00 65.33
N VAL A 3 52.87 -13.74 64.99
CA VAL A 3 52.68 -14.47 63.74
C VAL A 3 52.25 -13.47 62.66
N VAL A 4 53.02 -13.33 61.59
CA VAL A 4 52.67 -12.46 60.46
C VAL A 4 52.06 -13.32 59.34
N SER A 5 50.73 -13.32 59.28
CA SER A 5 49.96 -13.87 58.15
C SER A 5 50.01 -12.88 56.99
N ARG A 6 50.59 -13.28 55.85
CA ARG A 6 50.58 -12.50 54.61
C ARG A 6 49.38 -12.93 53.77
N LEU A 7 48.33 -12.10 53.77
CA LEU A 7 47.25 -12.20 52.79
C LEU A 7 47.74 -11.67 51.44
N THR A 8 47.89 -12.56 50.47
CA THR A 8 48.09 -12.24 49.06
C THR A 8 46.73 -11.87 48.44
N HIS A 9 46.51 -10.58 48.16
CA HIS A 9 45.34 -10.11 47.43
C HIS A 9 45.52 -10.37 45.93
N LEU A 10 44.74 -11.32 45.40
CA LEU A 10 44.60 -11.58 43.97
C LEU A 10 43.65 -10.51 43.39
N VAL A 11 44.20 -9.53 42.68
CA VAL A 11 43.41 -8.54 41.92
C VAL A 11 43.03 -9.16 40.57
N LEU A 12 41.78 -9.60 40.45
CA LEU A 12 41.21 -10.05 39.17
C LEU A 12 40.84 -8.81 38.35
N VAL A 13 41.63 -8.50 37.32
CA VAL A 13 41.28 -7.47 36.33
C VAL A 13 40.32 -8.11 35.32
N LEU A 14 39.01 -7.86 35.48
CA LEU A 14 37.99 -8.25 34.51
C LEU A 14 38.10 -7.32 33.29
N ALA A 15 38.75 -7.78 32.22
CA ALA A 15 38.73 -7.11 30.93
C ALA A 15 37.33 -7.28 30.32
N GLY A 16 36.50 -6.24 30.41
CA GLY A 16 35.18 -6.21 29.77
C GLY A 16 35.32 -6.20 28.25
N LEU A 17 35.02 -7.33 27.61
CA LEU A 17 34.75 -7.37 26.17
C LEU A 17 33.45 -6.61 25.93
N ALA A 18 33.54 -5.37 25.47
CA ALA A 18 32.41 -4.67 24.88
C ALA A 18 32.07 -5.39 23.57
N ALA A 19 30.98 -6.16 23.57
CA ALA A 19 30.40 -6.68 22.34
C ALA A 19 29.96 -5.48 21.50
N VAL A 20 30.73 -5.16 20.47
CA VAL A 20 30.30 -4.24 19.43
C VAL A 20 29.20 -4.97 18.66
N SER A 21 27.95 -4.72 19.03
CA SER A 21 26.81 -5.13 18.18
C SER A 21 26.96 -4.38 16.86
N THR A 22 27.47 -5.07 15.84
CA THR A 22 27.29 -4.63 14.46
C THR A 22 25.79 -4.69 14.20
N ALA A 23 25.11 -3.54 14.29
CA ALA A 23 23.79 -3.39 13.72
C ALA A 23 23.91 -3.84 12.27
N ALA A 24 23.31 -4.98 11.93
CA ALA A 24 23.18 -5.41 10.55
C ALA A 24 22.42 -4.28 9.86
N ALA A 25 23.12 -3.49 9.06
CA ALA A 25 22.49 -2.48 8.23
C ALA A 25 21.45 -3.21 7.37
N ASP A 26 20.21 -2.77 7.44
CA ASP A 26 19.09 -3.36 6.71
C ASP A 26 19.40 -3.26 5.21
N GLU A 27 19.91 -4.35 4.61
CA GLU A 27 20.37 -4.37 3.22
C GLU A 27 19.20 -4.18 2.24
N VAL A 28 17.98 -4.57 2.66
CA VAL A 28 16.78 -4.56 1.82
C VAL A 28 15.93 -3.33 2.11
N ARG A 29 16.23 -2.24 1.39
CA ARG A 29 15.56 -0.92 1.51
C ARG A 29 14.57 -0.65 0.37
N LEU A 30 13.69 0.36 0.54
CA LEU A 30 12.83 0.87 -0.54
C LEU A 30 13.64 1.65 -1.59
N THR A 31 14.51 2.56 -1.13
CA THR A 31 15.47 3.31 -1.95
C THR A 31 16.84 3.35 -1.28
N ALA A 32 17.81 4.04 -1.89
CA ALA A 32 19.14 4.22 -1.29
C ALA A 32 19.08 4.94 0.07
N ASP A 33 18.14 5.87 0.21
CA ASP A 33 17.95 6.80 1.33
C ASP A 33 16.67 6.54 2.15
N LEU A 34 15.78 5.67 1.69
CA LEU A 34 14.54 5.30 2.37
C LEU A 34 14.52 3.80 2.71
N PRO A 35 14.78 3.39 3.97
CA PRO A 35 14.70 1.98 4.37
C PRO A 35 13.26 1.45 4.35
N GLU A 36 12.32 2.23 4.86
CA GLU A 36 10.90 1.94 4.97
C GLU A 36 10.10 3.25 4.97
N ALA A 37 8.80 3.17 4.66
CA ALA A 37 7.89 4.30 4.75
C ALA A 37 6.85 4.05 5.85
N ARG A 38 6.43 5.12 6.53
CA ARG A 38 5.49 5.08 7.65
C ARG A 38 4.43 6.15 7.48
N PHE A 39 3.19 5.84 7.86
CA PHE A 39 2.09 6.79 7.92
C PHE A 39 1.05 6.35 8.96
N SER A 40 0.25 7.29 9.43
CA SER A 40 -0.84 7.03 10.37
C SER A 40 -2.18 7.37 9.71
N LEU A 41 -3.17 6.50 9.85
CA LEU A 41 -4.52 6.71 9.34
C LEU A 41 -5.51 6.25 10.41
N ASN A 42 -6.45 7.13 10.79
CA ASN A 42 -7.48 6.86 11.80
C ASN A 42 -6.92 6.32 13.15
N GLY A 43 -5.77 6.84 13.58
CA GLY A 43 -5.12 6.42 14.83
C GLY A 43 -4.36 5.09 14.74
N GLN A 44 -4.24 4.51 13.55
CA GLN A 44 -3.45 3.32 13.31
C GLN A 44 -2.20 3.64 12.49
N ASP A 45 -1.05 3.12 12.94
CA ASP A 45 0.21 3.23 12.22
C ASP A 45 0.39 2.09 11.22
N PHE A 46 0.91 2.44 10.05
CA PHE A 46 1.23 1.54 8.96
C PHE A 46 2.71 1.67 8.59
N VAL A 47 3.31 0.54 8.23
CA VAL A 47 4.70 0.47 7.74
C VAL A 47 4.70 -0.20 6.38
N ILE A 48 5.35 0.42 5.41
CA ILE A 48 5.63 -0.14 4.09
C ILE A 48 7.12 -0.40 4.02
N ARG A 49 7.48 -1.66 3.91
CA ARG A 49 8.86 -2.14 3.79
C ARG A 49 8.91 -3.42 2.96
N ARG A 50 10.14 -3.82 2.62
CA ARG A 50 10.44 -5.08 1.94
C ARG A 50 10.75 -6.19 2.98
N PRO A 51 10.79 -7.47 2.58
CA PRO A 51 11.21 -8.56 3.46
C PRO A 51 12.71 -8.43 3.75
N THR A 52 13.13 -8.82 4.95
CA THR A 52 14.55 -8.77 5.36
C THR A 52 15.40 -9.91 4.77
N ASP A 53 14.77 -11.01 4.33
CA ASP A 53 15.48 -12.11 3.67
C ASP A 53 15.74 -11.77 2.19
N PRO A 54 17.01 -11.58 1.77
CA PRO A 54 17.36 -11.22 0.39
C PRO A 54 17.06 -12.34 -0.62
N THR A 55 16.76 -13.56 -0.17
CA THR A 55 16.38 -14.69 -1.02
C THR A 55 14.87 -14.81 -1.22
N SER A 56 14.08 -13.92 -0.60
CA SER A 56 12.62 -13.88 -0.73
C SER A 56 12.18 -13.82 -2.19
N LYS A 57 11.15 -14.60 -2.52
CA LYS A 57 10.57 -14.68 -3.88
C LYS A 57 9.08 -14.36 -3.86
N LEU A 58 8.60 -13.84 -4.98
CA LEU A 58 7.17 -13.73 -5.24
C LEU A 58 6.52 -15.12 -5.16
N SER A 59 5.34 -15.18 -4.54
CA SER A 59 4.57 -16.42 -4.37
C SER A 59 3.08 -16.19 -4.65
N GLY A 60 2.30 -17.27 -4.71
CA GLY A 60 0.84 -17.21 -4.91
C GLY A 60 0.42 -16.80 -6.33
N GLU A 61 -0.77 -16.22 -6.43
CA GLU A 61 -1.47 -15.92 -7.70
C GLU A 61 -0.71 -14.97 -8.64
N PHE A 62 0.15 -14.11 -8.09
CA PHE A 62 0.92 -13.13 -8.86
C PHE A 62 2.15 -13.72 -9.56
N THR A 63 2.47 -15.00 -9.30
CA THR A 63 3.56 -15.72 -10.02
C THR A 63 3.16 -16.16 -11.43
N LYS A 64 1.85 -16.28 -11.73
CA LYS A 64 1.37 -16.63 -13.07
C LYS A 64 1.71 -15.49 -14.04
N THR A 65 2.14 -15.82 -15.26
CA THR A 65 2.45 -14.83 -16.31
C THR A 65 1.62 -15.04 -17.58
N ALA A 66 1.37 -16.30 -17.96
CA ALA A 66 0.54 -16.65 -19.11
C ALA A 66 -0.96 -16.55 -18.76
N ARG A 67 -1.55 -15.37 -19.01
CA ARG A 67 -3.00 -15.14 -18.90
C ARG A 67 -3.60 -14.97 -20.28
N ALA A 68 -4.68 -15.69 -20.55
CA ALA A 68 -5.43 -15.51 -21.79
C ALA A 68 -6.09 -14.12 -21.82
N CYS A 69 -6.02 -13.46 -22.97
CA CYS A 69 -6.76 -12.23 -23.25
C CYS A 69 -7.82 -12.57 -24.32
N PRO A 70 -9.11 -12.24 -24.08
CA PRO A 70 -9.71 -11.68 -22.86
C PRO A 70 -9.85 -12.69 -21.70
N PRO A 71 -10.09 -12.24 -20.45
CA PRO A 71 -10.26 -10.83 -20.03
C PRO A 71 -8.95 -10.14 -19.59
N PHE A 72 -7.82 -10.85 -19.58
CA PHE A 72 -6.58 -10.33 -18.98
C PHE A 72 -5.67 -9.59 -19.97
N CYS A 73 -6.27 -8.69 -20.73
CA CYS A 73 -5.57 -7.92 -21.76
C CYS A 73 -4.71 -6.82 -21.13
N ILE A 74 -3.49 -6.64 -21.63
CA ILE A 74 -2.58 -5.59 -21.17
C ILE A 74 -3.11 -4.20 -21.53
N GLN A 75 -3.03 -3.28 -20.58
CA GLN A 75 -3.55 -1.91 -20.71
C GLN A 75 -2.42 -0.94 -21.08
N PRO A 76 -2.69 0.12 -21.88
CA PRO A 76 -1.70 1.17 -22.18
C PRO A 76 -1.31 1.94 -20.92
N MET A 77 -0.23 2.73 -20.96
CA MET A 77 0.22 3.51 -19.80
C MET A 77 -0.76 4.63 -19.42
N VAL A 78 -1.34 5.29 -20.42
CA VAL A 78 -2.34 6.36 -20.25
C VAL A 78 -3.57 5.99 -21.08
N PRO A 79 -4.50 5.18 -20.54
CA PRO A 79 -5.71 4.79 -21.26
C PRO A 79 -6.75 5.92 -21.32
N ILE A 80 -6.73 6.84 -20.35
CA ILE A 80 -7.73 7.90 -20.19
C ILE A 80 -6.98 9.23 -20.11
N THR A 81 -7.31 10.16 -21.00
CA THR A 81 -6.65 11.48 -21.04
C THR A 81 -6.95 12.27 -19.77
N GLY A 82 -5.92 12.89 -19.18
CA GLY A 82 -6.02 13.68 -17.95
C GLY A 82 -5.83 12.87 -16.66
N VAL A 83 -6.00 11.54 -16.71
CA VAL A 83 -5.70 10.65 -15.58
C VAL A 83 -4.19 10.43 -15.51
N THR A 84 -3.61 10.65 -14.33
CA THR A 84 -2.16 10.55 -14.14
C THR A 84 -1.76 9.13 -13.72
N PRO A 85 -0.96 8.37 -14.52
CA PRO A 85 -0.41 7.12 -14.05
C PRO A 85 0.65 7.37 -12.96
N VAL A 86 0.67 6.50 -11.95
CA VAL A 86 1.61 6.57 -10.83
C VAL A 86 2.29 5.21 -10.62
N ALA A 87 3.45 5.20 -9.98
CA ALA A 87 4.18 4.00 -9.58
C ALA A 87 4.30 3.94 -8.05
N GLU A 88 5.13 3.03 -7.53
CA GLU A 88 5.12 2.65 -6.12
C GLU A 88 5.53 3.79 -5.19
N LEU A 89 6.53 4.58 -5.57
CA LEU A 89 6.99 5.70 -4.75
C LEU A 89 5.94 6.82 -4.68
N GLU A 90 5.24 7.09 -5.79
CA GLU A 90 4.12 8.04 -5.79
C GLU A 90 2.95 7.53 -4.96
N VAL A 91 2.64 6.23 -4.98
CA VAL A 91 1.61 5.61 -4.11
C VAL A 91 1.98 5.75 -2.64
N ILE A 92 3.25 5.46 -2.29
CA ILE A 92 3.76 5.59 -0.91
C ILE A 92 3.62 7.04 -0.44
N ARG A 93 4.06 8.00 -1.26
CA ARG A 93 3.93 9.42 -0.94
C ARG A 93 2.47 9.85 -0.83
N PHE A 94 1.60 9.35 -1.70
CA PHE A 94 0.17 9.64 -1.66
C PHE A 94 -0.47 9.14 -0.34
N LEU A 95 -0.06 7.97 0.15
CA LEU A 95 -0.48 7.45 1.46
C LEU A 95 -0.03 8.37 2.62
N GLN A 96 1.23 8.80 2.59
CA GLN A 96 1.83 9.66 3.63
C GLN A 96 1.26 11.07 3.65
N ASP A 97 1.03 11.66 2.47
CA ASP A 97 0.66 13.07 2.35
C ASP A 97 -0.87 13.24 2.30
N ARG A 98 -1.52 12.53 1.38
CA ARG A 98 -2.92 12.79 1.00
C ARG A 98 -3.90 11.93 1.78
N VAL A 99 -3.63 10.64 1.91
CA VAL A 99 -4.51 9.73 2.67
C VAL A 99 -4.42 10.02 4.17
N ALA A 100 -3.22 10.07 4.74
CA ALA A 100 -3.03 10.43 6.15
C ALA A 100 -3.55 11.85 6.46
N GLY A 101 -3.46 12.76 5.49
CA GLY A 101 -4.00 14.13 5.57
C GLY A 101 -5.52 14.26 5.34
N GLY A 102 -6.24 13.16 5.11
CA GLY A 102 -7.70 13.15 4.90
C GLY A 102 -8.17 13.80 3.58
N GLN A 103 -7.27 13.97 2.62
CA GLN A 103 -7.50 14.64 1.34
C GLN A 103 -7.51 13.69 0.14
N GLY A 104 -7.24 12.41 0.37
CA GLY A 104 -7.26 11.40 -0.66
C GLY A 104 -7.61 10.00 -0.16
N ALA A 105 -7.92 9.11 -1.10
CA ALA A 105 -8.17 7.71 -0.83
C ALA A 105 -7.41 6.81 -1.81
N LEU A 106 -6.76 5.78 -1.29
CA LEU A 106 -6.18 4.72 -2.10
C LEU A 106 -7.26 3.64 -2.28
N ILE A 107 -7.64 3.37 -3.51
CA ILE A 107 -8.79 2.53 -3.85
C ILE A 107 -8.33 1.23 -4.47
N ASP A 108 -8.62 0.13 -3.79
CA ASP A 108 -8.52 -1.21 -4.36
C ASP A 108 -9.81 -1.53 -5.11
N ALA A 109 -9.76 -1.47 -6.44
CA ALA A 109 -10.91 -1.66 -7.32
C ALA A 109 -11.28 -3.13 -7.55
N ARG A 110 -10.56 -4.07 -6.90
CA ARG A 110 -10.81 -5.50 -7.06
C ARG A 110 -12.08 -5.93 -6.34
N LEU A 111 -12.59 -7.09 -6.73
CA LEU A 111 -13.69 -7.74 -6.00
C LEU A 111 -13.28 -8.10 -4.55
N PRO A 112 -14.23 -8.15 -3.60
CA PRO A 112 -13.93 -8.33 -2.17
C PRO A 112 -13.08 -9.57 -1.84
N GLU A 113 -13.25 -10.67 -2.58
CA GLU A 113 -12.47 -11.89 -2.39
C GLU A 113 -10.98 -11.73 -2.72
N TRP A 114 -10.63 -10.80 -3.61
CA TRP A 114 -9.24 -10.45 -3.89
C TRP A 114 -8.67 -9.52 -2.84
N PHE A 115 -9.48 -8.57 -2.37
CA PHE A 115 -9.10 -7.67 -1.28
C PHE A 115 -8.83 -8.45 0.02
N ALA A 116 -9.69 -9.41 0.37
CA ALA A 116 -9.54 -10.26 1.55
C ALA A 116 -8.28 -11.13 1.54
N LYS A 117 -7.71 -11.45 0.36
CA LYS A 117 -6.43 -12.16 0.24
C LYS A 117 -5.21 -11.26 0.57
N GLY A 118 -5.43 -9.95 0.62
CA GLY A 118 -4.43 -8.96 0.94
C GLY A 118 -4.44 -7.79 -0.06
N SER A 119 -4.23 -6.58 0.47
CA SER A 119 -4.19 -5.33 -0.29
C SER A 119 -3.04 -4.43 0.19
N ILE A 120 -2.87 -3.28 -0.46
CA ILE A 120 -1.93 -2.25 -0.04
C ILE A 120 -2.41 -1.67 1.30
N PRO A 121 -1.52 -1.52 2.31
CA PRO A 121 -1.87 -0.89 3.58
C PRO A 121 -2.57 0.47 3.40
N GLY A 122 -3.66 0.70 4.14
CA GLY A 122 -4.46 1.93 4.06
C GLY A 122 -5.40 2.02 2.84
N ALA A 123 -5.41 1.04 1.93
CA ALA A 123 -6.36 1.02 0.82
C ALA A 123 -7.78 0.69 1.28
N VAL A 124 -8.79 1.33 0.68
CA VAL A 124 -10.21 0.99 0.85
C VAL A 124 -10.67 0.15 -0.32
N ASN A 125 -11.44 -0.92 -0.05
CA ASN A 125 -12.02 -1.72 -1.13
C ASN A 125 -13.27 -1.03 -1.69
N LEU A 126 -13.20 -0.61 -2.95
CA LEU A 126 -14.33 -0.09 -3.72
C LEU A 126 -14.34 -0.85 -5.06
N PRO A 127 -14.94 -2.04 -5.10
CA PRO A 127 -14.96 -2.86 -6.32
C PRO A 127 -15.56 -2.08 -7.49
N PHE A 128 -14.95 -2.19 -8.68
CA PHE A 128 -15.39 -1.45 -9.87
C PHE A 128 -16.89 -1.55 -10.16
N ALA A 129 -17.51 -2.71 -9.87
CA ALA A 129 -18.93 -2.98 -10.09
C ALA A 129 -19.84 -2.09 -9.23
N THR A 130 -19.36 -1.57 -8.10
CA THR A 130 -20.12 -0.67 -7.23
C THR A 130 -20.34 0.72 -7.83
N LEU A 131 -19.62 1.07 -8.90
CA LEU A 131 -19.80 2.34 -9.62
C LEU A 131 -20.74 2.20 -10.82
N SER A 132 -21.31 1.01 -11.07
CA SER A 132 -22.26 0.80 -12.17
C SER A 132 -23.55 1.59 -11.94
N ALA A 133 -24.24 1.94 -13.03
CA ALA A 133 -25.49 2.71 -12.96
C ALA A 133 -26.63 1.98 -12.27
N GLU A 134 -26.56 0.65 -12.25
CA GLU A 134 -27.54 -0.24 -11.66
C GLU A 134 -27.34 -0.41 -10.14
N ASN A 135 -26.20 0.03 -9.58
CA ASN A 135 -25.98 -0.05 -8.14
C ASN A 135 -26.77 1.05 -7.40
N PRO A 136 -27.77 0.70 -6.56
CA PRO A 136 -28.55 1.70 -5.82
C PRO A 136 -27.71 2.51 -4.83
N PHE A 137 -26.57 1.98 -4.38
CA PHE A 137 -25.68 2.66 -3.44
C PHE A 137 -24.60 3.53 -4.12
N ARG A 138 -24.59 3.62 -5.47
CA ARG A 138 -23.58 4.40 -6.20
C ARG A 138 -23.53 5.85 -5.73
N ASN A 139 -24.69 6.47 -5.50
CA ASN A 139 -24.76 7.86 -5.08
C ASN A 139 -24.17 8.06 -3.67
N ASP A 140 -24.42 7.14 -2.75
CA ASP A 140 -23.85 7.18 -1.40
C ASP A 140 -22.32 7.02 -1.44
N ILE A 141 -21.82 6.17 -2.34
CA ILE A 141 -20.38 6.03 -2.61
C ILE A 141 -19.78 7.35 -3.10
N LEU A 142 -20.43 8.02 -4.06
CA LEU A 142 -19.94 9.33 -4.54
C LEU A 142 -19.90 10.37 -3.41
N VAL A 143 -20.91 10.39 -2.54
CA VAL A 143 -20.93 11.26 -1.36
C VAL A 143 -19.78 10.94 -0.42
N ALA A 144 -19.50 9.65 -0.17
CA ALA A 144 -18.36 9.22 0.63
C ALA A 144 -17.01 9.62 0.01
N LEU A 145 -16.92 9.73 -1.31
CA LEU A 145 -15.75 10.24 -2.04
C LEU A 145 -15.68 11.78 -2.10
N GLY A 146 -16.57 12.49 -1.38
CA GLY A 146 -16.58 13.94 -1.25
C GLY A 146 -17.45 14.69 -2.27
N ALA A 147 -18.26 13.98 -3.07
CA ALA A 147 -19.22 14.61 -3.97
C ALA A 147 -20.43 15.18 -3.20
N ARG A 148 -20.99 16.28 -3.68
CA ARG A 148 -22.20 16.90 -3.12
C ARG A 148 -23.37 16.73 -4.09
N PRO A 149 -24.50 16.14 -3.67
CA PRO A 149 -25.66 16.00 -4.55
C PRO A 149 -26.22 17.36 -4.95
N LEU A 150 -26.47 17.56 -6.25
CA LEU A 150 -27.16 18.74 -6.78
C LEU A 150 -28.63 18.45 -7.14
N GLY A 151 -29.09 17.22 -6.90
CA GLY A 151 -30.41 16.71 -7.27
C GLY A 151 -30.36 15.78 -8.50
N GLY A 152 -31.22 14.76 -8.50
CA GLY A 152 -31.22 13.73 -9.54
C GLY A 152 -29.91 12.93 -9.56
N SER A 153 -29.26 12.87 -10.73
CA SER A 153 -27.97 12.18 -10.92
C SER A 153 -26.77 13.14 -11.00
N ASN A 154 -26.96 14.42 -10.68
CA ASN A 154 -25.93 15.45 -10.78
C ASN A 154 -25.21 15.65 -9.46
N PHE A 155 -23.90 15.86 -9.53
CA PHE A 155 -23.01 16.05 -8.38
C PHE A 155 -22.05 17.21 -8.61
N ASP A 156 -21.73 17.91 -7.53
CA ASP A 156 -20.59 18.82 -7.44
C ASP A 156 -19.39 18.08 -6.83
N PHE A 157 -18.28 18.07 -7.55
CA PHE A 157 -17.02 17.41 -7.15
C PHE A 157 -15.93 18.39 -6.71
N SER A 158 -16.26 19.66 -6.46
CA SER A 158 -15.26 20.67 -6.08
C SER A 158 -14.51 20.32 -4.78
N ALA A 159 -15.16 19.55 -3.90
CA ALA A 159 -14.62 19.08 -2.62
C ALA A 159 -14.27 17.59 -2.63
N ALA A 160 -14.28 16.93 -3.80
CA ALA A 160 -14.03 15.51 -3.91
C ALA A 160 -12.57 15.16 -3.57
N LEU A 161 -12.38 13.98 -2.98
CA LEU A 161 -11.07 13.45 -2.64
C LEU A 161 -10.19 13.29 -3.89
N GLU A 162 -8.88 13.32 -3.70
CA GLU A 162 -7.96 12.80 -4.71
C GLU A 162 -7.91 11.28 -4.61
N LEU A 163 -7.93 10.57 -5.74
CA LEU A 163 -8.00 9.11 -5.75
C LEU A 163 -6.81 8.52 -6.49
N VAL A 164 -6.16 7.53 -5.88
CA VAL A 164 -5.31 6.58 -6.58
C VAL A 164 -6.06 5.27 -6.67
N LEU A 165 -6.35 4.79 -7.88
CA LEU A 165 -7.05 3.52 -8.08
C LEU A 165 -6.07 2.47 -8.60
N PHE A 166 -6.21 1.23 -8.10
CA PHE A 166 -5.40 0.09 -8.55
C PHE A 166 -6.20 -1.21 -8.55
N CYS A 167 -5.65 -2.23 -9.19
CA CYS A 167 -6.21 -3.58 -9.16
C CYS A 167 -5.09 -4.64 -9.14
N ASN A 168 -5.23 -5.76 -9.86
CA ASN A 168 -4.23 -6.82 -9.80
C ASN A 168 -2.92 -6.48 -10.53
N GLY A 169 -2.98 -5.63 -11.56
CA GLY A 169 -1.81 -5.15 -12.30
C GLY A 169 -2.17 -4.81 -13.74
N ALA A 170 -1.15 -4.61 -14.57
CA ALA A 170 -1.26 -4.13 -15.95
C ALA A 170 -2.19 -4.91 -16.88
N TRP A 171 -2.48 -6.17 -16.53
CA TRP A 171 -3.33 -7.11 -17.27
C TRP A 171 -4.77 -7.17 -16.75
N SER A 172 -5.11 -6.40 -15.72
CA SER A 172 -6.45 -6.35 -15.12
C SER A 172 -7.08 -4.98 -15.40
N ASP A 173 -8.30 -4.99 -15.92
CA ASP A 173 -9.04 -3.80 -16.33
C ASP A 173 -9.95 -3.22 -15.24
N GLN A 174 -10.05 -3.87 -14.08
CA GLN A 174 -11.03 -3.51 -13.03
C GLN A 174 -10.85 -2.06 -12.54
N SER A 175 -9.61 -1.64 -12.27
CA SER A 175 -9.34 -0.24 -11.89
C SER A 175 -9.66 0.76 -13.00
N LEU A 176 -9.43 0.40 -14.28
CA LEU A 176 -9.78 1.29 -15.40
C LEU A 176 -11.29 1.40 -15.57
N ARG A 177 -12.04 0.30 -15.42
CA ARG A 177 -13.51 0.33 -15.41
C ARG A 177 -14.05 1.23 -14.29
N ALA A 178 -13.40 1.23 -13.12
CA ALA A 178 -13.75 2.14 -12.04
C ALA A 178 -13.43 3.61 -12.40
N ILE A 179 -12.26 3.88 -12.97
CA ILE A 179 -11.86 5.23 -13.41
C ILE A 179 -12.81 5.73 -14.51
N ASP A 180 -13.09 4.94 -15.54
CA ASP A 180 -14.04 5.28 -16.61
C ASP A 180 -15.43 5.63 -16.06
N ALA A 181 -15.91 4.85 -15.08
CA ALA A 181 -17.18 5.13 -14.43
C ALA A 181 -17.16 6.47 -13.67
N LEU A 182 -16.08 6.76 -12.92
CA LEU A 182 -15.91 8.04 -12.22
C LEU A 182 -15.86 9.21 -13.21
N VAL A 183 -15.11 9.09 -14.30
CA VAL A 183 -15.03 10.10 -15.36
C VAL A 183 -16.40 10.34 -15.99
N ALA A 184 -17.14 9.27 -16.31
CA ALA A 184 -18.49 9.37 -16.85
C ALA A 184 -19.49 10.04 -15.89
N LEU A 185 -19.25 9.94 -14.57
CA LEU A 185 -20.04 10.61 -13.53
C LEU A 185 -19.63 12.07 -13.31
N GLY A 186 -18.57 12.55 -13.98
CA GLY A 186 -18.08 13.93 -13.85
C GLY A 186 -17.01 14.13 -12.78
N TYR A 187 -16.42 13.04 -12.24
CA TYR A 187 -15.30 13.17 -11.31
C TYR A 187 -14.10 13.84 -12.03
N PRO A 188 -13.43 14.85 -11.43
CA PRO A 188 -12.37 15.58 -12.10
C PRO A 188 -11.18 14.67 -12.44
N VAL A 189 -10.82 14.60 -13.72
CA VAL A 189 -9.74 13.72 -14.21
C VAL A 189 -8.38 14.03 -13.58
N ASP A 190 -8.14 15.30 -13.23
CA ASP A 190 -6.94 15.78 -12.54
C ASP A 190 -6.86 15.34 -11.06
N ARG A 191 -7.96 14.83 -10.50
CA ARG A 191 -8.00 14.20 -9.18
C ARG A 191 -7.91 12.68 -9.25
N LEU A 192 -7.83 12.09 -10.44
CA LEU A 192 -7.77 10.65 -10.65
C LEU A 192 -6.36 10.23 -11.06
N HIS A 193 -5.81 9.31 -10.28
CA HIS A 193 -4.53 8.68 -10.51
C HIS A 193 -4.70 7.17 -10.66
N TRP A 194 -3.86 6.56 -11.48
CA TRP A 194 -3.92 5.14 -11.75
C TRP A 194 -2.60 4.45 -11.44
N TYR A 195 -2.60 3.63 -10.38
CA TYR A 195 -1.47 2.75 -10.10
C TYR A 195 -1.60 1.48 -10.94
N ARG A 196 -1.07 1.56 -12.16
CA ARG A 196 -1.14 0.50 -13.19
C ARG A 196 -0.50 -0.82 -12.75
N GLY A 197 0.59 -0.75 -11.98
CA GLY A 197 1.32 -1.94 -11.52
C GLY A 197 0.51 -2.82 -10.58
N GLY A 198 -0.43 -2.22 -9.85
CA GLY A 198 -1.36 -2.92 -8.97
C GLY A 198 -0.67 -3.82 -7.96
N MET A 199 -1.39 -4.86 -7.51
CA MET A 199 -0.84 -5.81 -6.54
C MET A 199 0.31 -6.65 -7.09
N GLN A 200 0.41 -6.87 -8.40
CA GLN A 200 1.50 -7.65 -8.98
C GLN A 200 2.84 -6.93 -8.79
N ASP A 201 2.95 -5.67 -9.20
CA ASP A 201 4.21 -4.94 -9.08
C ASP A 201 4.53 -4.66 -7.61
N TRP A 202 3.50 -4.36 -6.81
CA TRP A 202 3.62 -4.18 -5.36
C TRP A 202 4.25 -5.41 -4.68
N GLN A 203 3.73 -6.61 -4.97
CA GLN A 203 4.26 -7.84 -4.39
C GLN A 203 5.57 -8.29 -5.04
N MET A 204 5.78 -8.00 -6.33
CA MET A 204 7.04 -8.29 -7.02
C MET A 204 8.22 -7.58 -6.35
N LEU A 205 7.99 -6.37 -5.83
CA LEU A 205 8.99 -5.60 -5.06
C LEU A 205 9.09 -6.05 -3.58
N GLY A 206 8.20 -6.94 -3.14
CA GLY A 206 8.12 -7.42 -1.76
C GLY A 206 7.48 -6.43 -0.79
N LEU A 207 6.75 -5.43 -1.29
CA LEU A 207 6.18 -4.40 -0.44
C LEU A 207 5.09 -4.98 0.48
N THR A 208 4.96 -4.37 1.65
CA THR A 208 4.06 -4.84 2.73
C THR A 208 2.62 -4.97 2.24
N VAL A 209 1.95 -6.07 2.60
CA VAL A 209 0.54 -6.35 2.26
C VAL A 209 -0.28 -6.50 3.53
N ALA A 210 -1.38 -5.76 3.63
CA ALA A 210 -2.33 -5.87 4.74
C ALA A 210 -3.44 -6.90 4.38
N ARG A 211 -3.64 -7.91 5.24
CA ARG A 211 -4.71 -8.93 5.10
C ARG A 211 -5.88 -8.69 6.06
N ASP A 212 -5.62 -7.95 7.12
CA ASP A 212 -6.61 -7.38 8.02
C ASP A 212 -6.14 -5.94 8.23
N GLN A 213 -7.04 -4.96 8.01
CA GLN A 213 -6.71 -3.56 8.17
C GLN A 213 -6.29 -3.26 9.61
N SER A 214 -6.59 -4.13 10.59
CA SER A 214 -6.18 -4.00 12.00
C SER A 214 -4.78 -4.59 12.33
N LEU A 215 -4.17 -5.39 11.45
CA LEU A 215 -2.94 -6.15 11.72
C LEU A 215 -1.66 -5.57 11.11
N ALA A 216 -1.66 -4.30 10.70
CA ALA A 216 -0.40 -3.62 10.34
C ALA A 216 0.46 -3.29 11.57
N GLN A 217 -0.02 -3.62 12.77
CA GLN A 217 0.73 -3.48 14.02
C GLN A 217 1.59 -4.72 14.26
N ALA A 218 2.90 -4.48 14.36
CA ALA A 218 3.95 -5.42 14.76
C ALA A 218 4.39 -6.46 13.72
N GLY A 219 5.71 -6.55 13.57
CA GLY A 219 6.36 -7.59 12.79
C GLY A 219 5.95 -8.97 13.28
N GLY A 220 5.43 -9.79 12.38
CA GLY A 220 5.13 -11.20 12.61
C GLY A 220 5.54 -11.98 11.38
N GLY A 221 6.41 -12.96 11.57
CA GLY A 221 6.97 -13.82 10.53
C GLY A 221 5.91 -14.49 9.67
N ALA A 222 6.31 -14.79 8.44
CA ALA A 222 5.59 -15.70 7.58
C ALA A 222 5.54 -17.11 8.22
N PRO A 223 4.54 -17.95 7.87
CA PRO A 223 4.66 -19.39 8.08
C PRO A 223 5.86 -19.98 7.33
#